data_AF-A0A2Z6RVS4-F1
#
_entry.id   AF-A0A2Z6RVS4-F1
#
_cell.length_a   1.000
_cell.length_b   1.000
_cell.length_c   1.000
_cell.angle_alpha   90.00
_cell.angle_beta   90.00
_cell.angle_gamma   90.00
#
_symmetry.space_group_name_H-M   'P 1'
#
loop_
_entity.id
_entity.type
_entity.pdbx_description
1 polymer ?
#
loop_
_entity_poly.entity_id
_entity_poly.type
_entity_poly.pdbx_seq_one_letter_code
_entity_poly.pdbx_strand_id
1 'polypeptide(L)'
;MGNAKAKEDGTRYILCNEIVLISKYLDEPKWQIVKDFFDDDESVTFEAISYHQMPDVEDFDPKIATVVIFEDLMDAPKNIQEKITGYFTYKRHRNISAIYVVQRFYAIPKAIRKNVNYISLHGGHSSLSDTKRIIRQYTNESDSLAHIIDKLTLSKEFIVFDLRRPKTDPPIN
;
A
#
# COMPACT_ATOMS: atom_id res chain seq x y z
N MET A 1 -10.56 -26.58 26.35
CA MET A 1 -11.06 -25.28 26.84
C MET A 1 -10.15 -24.21 26.29
N GLY A 2 -10.72 -23.19 25.64
CA GLY A 2 -10.02 -22.17 24.86
C GLY A 2 -10.87 -21.78 23.65
N ASN A 3 -12.07 -21.25 23.91
CA ASN A 3 -12.99 -20.75 22.90
C ASN A 3 -12.41 -19.46 22.29
N ALA A 4 -11.68 -19.56 21.19
CA ALA A 4 -11.48 -18.42 20.31
C ALA A 4 -12.76 -18.27 19.48
N LYS A 5 -13.65 -17.38 19.91
CA LYS A 5 -14.73 -16.89 19.05
C LYS A 5 -14.08 -16.18 17.87
N ALA A 6 -13.88 -16.89 16.77
CA ALA A 6 -13.65 -16.27 15.48
C ALA A 6 -14.83 -15.34 15.22
N LYS A 7 -14.56 -14.04 15.07
CA LYS A 7 -15.55 -13.10 14.55
C LYS A 7 -15.76 -13.46 13.08
N GLU A 8 -16.85 -14.17 12.81
CA GLU A 8 -17.38 -14.42 11.47
C GLU A 8 -17.93 -13.09 10.91
N ASP A 9 -17.12 -12.36 10.12
CA ASP A 9 -17.58 -11.48 9.01
C ASP A 9 -16.51 -10.53 8.44
N GLY A 10 -15.35 -10.34 9.08
CA GLY A 10 -14.26 -9.55 8.52
C GLY A 10 -13.21 -10.41 7.80
N THR A 11 -13.40 -10.78 6.53
CA THR A 11 -12.28 -11.32 5.74
C THR A 11 -11.21 -10.23 5.61
N ARG A 12 -10.08 -10.38 6.33
CA ARG A 12 -8.94 -9.48 6.14
C ARG A 12 -8.50 -9.57 4.68
N TYR A 13 -8.58 -8.45 3.94
CA TYR A 13 -8.09 -8.37 2.56
C TYR A 13 -6.59 -8.71 2.44
N ILE A 14 -5.85 -8.56 3.55
CA ILE A 14 -4.43 -8.88 3.70
C ILE A 14 -4.26 -9.66 5.01
N LEU A 15 -3.72 -10.88 4.95
CA LEU A 15 -3.29 -11.61 6.15
C LEU A 15 -2.14 -10.83 6.79
N CYS A 16 -2.24 -10.56 8.09
CA CYS A 16 -1.30 -9.72 8.82
C CYS A 16 -1.16 -10.24 10.24
N ASN A 17 0.06 -10.64 10.58
CA ASN A 17 0.53 -10.98 11.92
C ASN A 17 1.51 -9.92 12.45
N GLU A 18 2.18 -9.21 11.55
CA GLU A 18 3.15 -8.18 11.88
C GLU A 18 2.99 -6.99 10.94
N ILE A 19 3.16 -5.79 11.48
CA ILE A 19 3.21 -4.53 10.76
C ILE A 19 4.54 -3.86 11.05
N VAL A 20 5.32 -3.58 10.00
CA VAL A 20 6.57 -2.82 10.10
C VAL A 20 6.41 -1.51 9.34
N LEU A 21 6.34 -0.41 10.07
CA LEU A 21 6.41 0.94 9.52
C LEU A 21 7.87 1.35 9.33
N ILE A 22 8.22 1.73 8.11
CA ILE A 22 9.53 2.24 7.74
C ILE A 22 9.36 3.67 7.24
N SER A 23 9.83 4.63 8.03
CA SER A 23 9.64 6.05 7.74
C SER A 23 10.88 6.88 8.07
N LYS A 24 10.91 8.11 7.56
CA LYS A 24 11.81 9.16 8.02
C LYS A 24 11.34 9.79 9.33
N TYR A 25 10.04 9.85 9.55
CA TYR A 25 9.40 10.47 10.71
C TYR A 25 8.50 9.43 11.39
N LEU A 26 8.91 8.97 12.58
CA LEU A 26 8.19 7.90 13.31
C LEU A 26 7.16 8.45 14.29
N ASP A 27 7.30 9.72 14.69
CA ASP A 27 6.47 10.36 15.70
C ASP A 27 5.19 11.00 15.13
N GLU A 28 4.82 10.70 13.88
CA GLU A 28 3.59 11.25 13.29
C GLU A 28 2.35 10.66 14.01
N PRO A 29 1.42 11.49 14.52
CA PRO A 29 0.28 11.03 15.33
C PRO A 29 -0.61 9.98 14.64
N LYS A 30 -0.66 9.97 13.31
CA LYS A 30 -1.45 8.99 12.53
C LYS A 30 -1.00 7.55 12.78
N TRP A 31 0.28 7.32 13.07
CA TRP A 31 0.80 5.98 13.33
C TRP A 31 0.45 5.47 14.73
N GLN A 32 0.24 6.39 15.68
CA GLN A 32 -0.34 6.02 16.97
C GLN A 32 -1.76 5.47 16.79
N ILE A 33 -2.58 6.09 15.94
CA ILE A 33 -3.93 5.59 15.62
C ILE A 33 -3.88 4.17 15.02
N VAL A 34 -2.92 3.91 14.12
CA VAL A 34 -2.73 2.57 13.53
C VAL A 34 -2.32 1.56 14.61
N LYS A 35 -1.39 1.94 15.49
CA LYS A 35 -0.98 1.09 16.60
C LYS A 35 -2.15 0.78 17.54
N ASP A 36 -2.85 1.82 18.01
CA ASP A 36 -4.01 1.71 18.91
C ASP A 36 -5.12 0.82 18.31
N PHE A 37 -5.31 0.84 16.98
CA PHE A 37 -6.27 -0.03 16.30
C PHE A 37 -5.95 -1.53 16.47
N PHE A 38 -4.68 -1.88 16.57
CA PHE A 38 -4.22 -3.26 16.75
C PHE A 38 -3.87 -3.60 18.21
N ASP A 39 -3.86 -2.64 19.13
CA ASP A 39 -3.52 -2.88 20.55
C ASP A 39 -4.49 -3.88 21.22
N ASP A 40 -5.76 -3.93 20.80
CA ASP A 40 -6.75 -4.91 21.28
C ASP A 40 -6.60 -6.31 20.63
N ASP A 41 -5.74 -6.45 19.62
CA ASP A 41 -5.47 -7.71 18.92
C ASP A 41 -4.04 -8.18 19.19
N GLU A 42 -3.86 -8.92 20.28
CA GLU A 42 -2.57 -9.52 20.68
C GLU A 42 -1.94 -10.44 19.61
N SER A 43 -2.67 -10.79 18.53
CA SER A 43 -2.15 -11.59 17.42
C SER A 43 -1.40 -10.77 16.36
N VAL A 44 -1.40 -9.44 16.48
CA VAL A 44 -0.73 -8.52 15.54
C VAL A 44 0.30 -7.68 16.27
N THR A 45 1.56 -7.74 15.81
CA THR A 45 2.62 -6.85 16.29
C THR A 45 2.74 -5.61 15.42
N PHE A 46 3.09 -4.47 16.02
CA PHE A 46 3.39 -3.23 15.32
C PHE A 46 4.77 -2.71 15.73
N GLU A 47 5.64 -2.51 14.75
CA GLU A 47 6.96 -1.90 14.92
C GLU A 47 7.13 -0.71 13.98
N ALA A 48 7.73 0.37 14.48
CA ALA A 48 8.09 1.54 13.69
C ALA A 48 9.62 1.73 13.73
N ILE A 49 10.26 1.67 12.57
CA ILE A 49 11.73 1.73 12.43
C ILE A 49 12.16 2.82 11.45
N SER A 50 13.36 3.35 11.67
CA SER A 50 13.98 4.28 10.73
C SER A 50 14.35 3.56 9.44
N TYR A 51 14.24 4.24 8.30
CA TYR A 51 14.70 3.69 7.02
C TYR A 51 16.19 3.32 6.99
N HIS A 52 16.99 3.83 7.92
CA HIS A 52 18.39 3.42 8.11
C HIS A 52 18.54 1.97 8.61
N GLN A 53 17.51 1.45 9.27
CA GLN A 53 17.45 0.10 9.82
C GLN A 53 16.57 -0.83 8.97
N MET A 54 16.17 -0.39 7.77
CA MET A 54 15.31 -1.16 6.88
C MET A 54 15.94 -2.54 6.58
N PRO A 55 15.29 -3.64 6.98
CA PRO A 55 15.78 -4.98 6.72
C PRO A 55 15.78 -5.28 5.21
N ASP A 56 16.52 -6.31 4.82
CA ASP A 56 16.38 -6.89 3.48
C ASP A 56 15.19 -7.87 3.46
N VAL A 57 14.61 -8.08 2.29
CA VAL A 57 13.44 -8.99 2.11
C VAL A 57 13.73 -10.40 2.63
N GLU A 58 15.00 -10.83 2.59
CA GLU A 58 15.44 -12.16 3.03
C GLU A 58 15.51 -12.30 4.55
N ASP A 59 15.50 -11.19 5.30
CA ASP A 59 15.57 -11.19 6.76
C ASP A 59 14.22 -11.58 7.41
N PHE A 60 13.12 -11.55 6.65
CA PHE A 60 11.78 -11.87 7.15
C PHE A 60 11.52 -13.38 7.20
N ASP A 61 10.85 -13.84 8.27
CA ASP A 61 10.36 -15.22 8.38
C ASP A 61 9.14 -15.42 7.46
N PRO A 62 9.22 -16.30 6.44
CA PRO A 62 8.09 -16.58 5.55
C PRO A 62 6.85 -17.18 6.26
N LYS A 63 6.99 -17.65 7.50
CA LYS A 63 5.86 -18.14 8.31
C LYS A 63 5.03 -17.01 8.91
N ILE A 64 5.57 -15.79 8.99
CA ILE A 64 4.91 -14.63 9.56
C ILE A 64 4.36 -13.77 8.41
N ALA A 65 3.06 -13.54 8.38
CA ALA A 65 2.46 -12.65 7.38
C ALA A 65 2.75 -11.19 7.75
N THR A 66 3.70 -10.59 7.05
CA THR A 66 4.23 -9.27 7.41
C THR A 66 3.73 -8.20 6.44
N VAL A 67 3.20 -7.11 7.00
CA VAL A 67 2.84 -5.90 6.24
C VAL A 67 3.92 -4.85 6.45
N VAL A 68 4.66 -4.52 5.40
CA VAL A 68 5.69 -3.47 5.43
C VAL A 68 5.12 -2.19 4.81
N ILE A 69 5.16 -1.09 5.56
CA ILE A 69 4.64 0.21 5.14
C ILE A 69 5.81 1.18 4.98
N PHE A 70 5.97 1.75 3.79
CA PHE A 70 6.94 2.80 3.51
C PHE A 70 6.24 4.16 3.47
N GLU A 71 6.64 5.10 4.35
CA GLU A 71 6.07 6.44 4.45
C GLU A 71 7.17 7.51 4.33
N ASP A 72 6.90 8.60 3.61
CA ASP A 72 7.83 9.75 3.49
C ASP A 72 9.24 9.39 2.99
N LEU A 73 9.35 8.31 2.21
CA LEU A 73 10.61 7.86 1.61
C LEU A 73 10.78 8.23 0.15
N MET A 74 9.85 8.95 -0.48
CA MET A 74 9.91 9.28 -1.91
C MET A 74 11.25 9.87 -2.37
N ASP A 75 11.81 10.77 -1.56
CA ASP A 75 13.05 11.48 -1.85
C ASP A 75 14.27 10.82 -1.17
N ALA A 76 14.12 9.59 -0.67
CA ALA A 76 15.21 8.84 -0.06
C ALA A 76 16.31 8.51 -1.09
N PRO A 77 17.56 8.31 -0.63
CA PRO A 77 18.68 7.98 -1.51
C PRO A 77 18.42 6.75 -2.40
N LYS A 78 19.10 6.69 -3.55
CA LYS A 78 18.91 5.65 -4.57
C LYS A 78 18.97 4.22 -4.00
N ASN A 79 19.93 3.94 -3.11
CA ASN A 79 20.07 2.63 -2.48
C ASN A 79 18.84 2.25 -1.63
N ILE A 80 18.18 3.23 -1.01
CA ILE A 80 16.93 3.02 -0.26
C ILE A 80 15.77 2.74 -1.24
N GLN A 81 15.65 3.50 -2.33
CA GLN A 81 14.64 3.23 -3.37
C GLN A 81 14.83 1.86 -4.05
N GLU A 82 16.07 1.42 -4.24
CA GLU A 82 16.41 0.09 -4.76
C GLU A 82 15.98 -1.02 -3.79
N LYS A 83 16.24 -0.85 -2.48
CA LYS A 83 15.71 -1.76 -1.44
C LYS A 83 14.19 -1.81 -1.44
N ILE A 84 13.50 -0.67 -1.39
CA ILE A 84 12.02 -0.59 -1.47
C ILE A 84 11.52 -1.30 -2.73
N THR A 85 12.17 -1.09 -3.88
CA THR A 85 11.80 -1.79 -5.12
C THR A 85 11.88 -3.31 -4.96
N GLY A 86 12.91 -3.81 -4.27
CA GLY A 86 13.05 -5.22 -3.93
C GLY A 86 11.85 -5.77 -3.17
N TYR A 87 11.31 -5.01 -2.21
CA TYR A 87 10.07 -5.37 -1.56
C TYR A 87 8.93 -5.49 -2.55
N PHE A 88 8.86 -4.77 -3.67
CA PHE A 88 7.75 -4.94 -4.64
C PHE A 88 7.94 -6.03 -5.67
N THR A 89 9.18 -6.45 -5.92
CA THR A 89 9.50 -7.46 -6.95
C THR A 89 9.67 -8.86 -6.40
N TYR A 90 10.18 -9.00 -5.17
CA TYR A 90 10.61 -10.29 -4.59
C TYR A 90 9.64 -10.85 -3.51
N LYS A 91 8.45 -10.23 -3.28
CA LYS A 91 7.48 -10.64 -2.23
C LYS A 91 7.05 -12.11 -2.26
N ARG A 92 7.04 -12.72 -3.46
CA ARG A 92 6.29 -13.95 -3.75
C ARG A 92 6.72 -15.18 -2.94
N HIS A 93 7.84 -15.10 -2.22
CA HIS A 93 8.37 -16.22 -1.43
C HIS A 93 8.49 -15.97 0.08
N ARG A 94 8.19 -14.74 0.55
CA ARG A 94 8.45 -14.34 1.96
C ARG A 94 7.21 -13.93 2.76
N ASN A 95 6.00 -14.14 2.21
CA ASN A 95 4.73 -13.76 2.84
C ASN A 95 4.67 -12.28 3.28
N ILE A 96 5.32 -11.41 2.49
CA ILE A 96 5.34 -9.97 2.72
C ILE A 96 4.28 -9.32 1.84
N SER A 97 3.42 -8.52 2.45
CA SER A 97 2.63 -7.50 1.78
C SER A 97 3.32 -6.16 1.97
N ALA A 98 3.42 -5.34 0.92
CA ALA A 98 4.11 -4.05 1.06
C ALA A 98 3.25 -2.90 0.51
N ILE A 99 3.18 -1.82 1.27
CA ILE A 99 2.44 -0.59 1.02
C ILE A 99 3.46 0.54 0.91
N TYR A 100 3.33 1.40 -0.10
CA TYR A 100 4.18 2.57 -0.24
C TYR A 100 3.31 3.81 -0.41
N VAL A 101 3.34 4.68 0.59
CA VAL A 101 2.58 5.93 0.63
C VAL A 101 3.42 7.05 0.04
N VAL A 102 2.86 7.73 -0.96
CA VAL A 102 3.61 8.60 -1.86
C VAL A 102 2.74 9.74 -2.36
N GLN A 103 3.30 10.95 -2.41
CA GLN A 103 2.59 12.16 -2.85
C GLN A 103 2.57 12.32 -4.38
N ARG A 104 3.56 11.78 -5.10
CA ARG A 104 3.73 11.93 -6.55
C ARG A 104 3.82 10.56 -7.23
N PHE A 105 2.76 10.20 -7.96
CA PHE A 105 2.68 8.92 -8.67
C PHE A 105 3.87 8.67 -9.63
N TYR A 106 4.34 9.69 -10.33
CA TYR A 106 5.40 9.56 -11.33
C TYR A 106 6.82 9.50 -10.74
N ALA A 107 6.98 9.84 -9.46
CA ALA A 107 8.23 9.63 -8.74
C ALA A 107 8.44 8.16 -8.36
N ILE A 108 7.37 7.36 -8.36
CA ILE A 108 7.44 5.93 -8.03
C ILE A 108 8.23 5.18 -9.12
N PRO A 109 9.27 4.40 -8.73
CA PRO A 109 10.00 3.53 -9.65
C PRO A 109 9.06 2.69 -10.53
N LYS A 110 9.35 2.64 -11.83
CA LYS A 110 8.53 1.90 -12.82
C LYS A 110 8.38 0.41 -12.47
N ALA A 111 9.41 -0.18 -11.85
CA ALA A 111 9.39 -1.55 -11.38
C ALA A 111 8.30 -1.78 -10.31
N ILE A 112 8.14 -0.85 -9.37
CA ILE A 112 7.07 -0.89 -8.37
C ILE A 112 5.70 -0.76 -9.06
N ARG A 113 5.51 0.28 -9.89
CA ARG A 113 4.22 0.53 -10.58
C ARG A 113 3.71 -0.63 -11.44
N LYS A 114 4.61 -1.50 -11.91
CA LYS A 114 4.28 -2.70 -12.70
C LYS A 114 3.99 -3.95 -11.87
N ASN A 115 4.36 -3.97 -10.59
CA ASN A 115 4.23 -5.14 -9.71
C ASN A 115 3.22 -4.95 -8.57
N VAL A 116 2.56 -3.79 -8.50
CA VAL A 116 1.49 -3.53 -7.52
C VAL A 116 0.19 -4.25 -7.91
N ASN A 117 -0.50 -4.78 -6.91
CA ASN A 117 -1.83 -5.39 -7.07
C ASN A 117 -2.95 -4.37 -6.93
N TYR A 118 -2.72 -3.30 -6.18
CA TYR A 118 -3.71 -2.26 -5.90
C TYR A 118 -3.07 -0.87 -5.92
N ILE A 119 -3.86 0.12 -6.25
CA ILE A 119 -3.51 1.54 -6.11
C ILE A 119 -4.67 2.23 -5.42
N SER A 120 -4.42 2.81 -4.24
CA SER A 120 -5.33 3.77 -3.63
C SER A 120 -4.95 5.18 -4.09
N LEU A 121 -5.88 5.88 -4.74
CA LEU A 121 -5.71 7.27 -5.14
C LEU A 121 -6.53 8.16 -4.23
N HIS A 122 -5.85 9.06 -3.53
CA HIS A 122 -6.45 10.08 -2.68
C HIS A 122 -6.40 11.43 -3.40
N GLY A 123 -7.36 12.31 -3.10
CA GLY A 123 -7.36 13.68 -3.63
C GLY A 123 -6.25 14.53 -3.06
N GLY A 124 -5.86 15.56 -3.81
CA GLY A 124 -4.87 16.57 -3.38
C GLY A 124 -3.78 16.82 -4.42
N HIS A 125 -3.53 18.10 -4.70
CA HIS A 125 -2.46 18.69 -5.53
C HIS A 125 -2.27 18.18 -6.99
N SER A 126 -2.81 17.03 -7.38
CA SER A 126 -2.74 16.51 -8.74
C SER A 126 -3.77 17.21 -9.63
N SER A 127 -3.35 17.71 -10.78
CA SER A 127 -4.28 18.26 -11.76
C SER A 127 -5.17 17.16 -12.36
N LEU A 128 -6.34 17.52 -12.87
CA LEU A 128 -7.17 16.62 -13.68
C LEU A 128 -6.36 15.94 -14.81
N SER A 129 -5.36 16.66 -15.36
CA SER A 129 -4.46 16.11 -16.38
C SER A 129 -3.54 15.01 -15.83
N ASP A 130 -3.05 15.14 -14.61
CA ASP A 130 -2.25 14.12 -13.93
C ASP A 130 -3.12 12.91 -13.58
N THR A 131 -4.31 13.14 -13.02
CA THR A 131 -5.31 12.11 -12.75
C THR A 131 -5.60 11.29 -14.01
N LYS A 132 -5.89 11.95 -15.13
CA LYS A 132 -6.09 11.31 -16.43
C LYS A 132 -4.86 10.51 -16.88
N ARG A 133 -3.65 11.06 -16.73
CA ARG A 133 -2.40 10.38 -17.13
C ARG A 133 -2.12 9.15 -16.25
N ILE A 134 -2.56 9.15 -14.99
CA ILE A 134 -2.47 7.98 -14.10
C ILE A 134 -3.47 6.92 -14.58
N ILE A 135 -4.75 7.28 -14.73
CA ILE A 135 -5.83 6.37 -15.15
C ILE A 135 -5.54 5.73 -16.51
N ARG A 136 -4.98 6.50 -17.45
CA ARG A 136 -4.63 6.03 -18.81
C ARG A 136 -3.62 4.87 -18.81
N GLN A 137 -2.86 4.66 -17.73
CA GLN A 137 -1.98 3.50 -17.63
C GLN A 137 -2.76 2.18 -17.44
N TYR A 138 -4.00 2.26 -16.98
CA TYR A 138 -4.80 1.11 -16.58
C TYR A 138 -6.03 0.89 -17.48
N THR A 139 -6.62 1.95 -18.01
CA THR A 139 -7.81 1.88 -18.89
C THR A 139 -7.74 2.88 -20.05
N ASN A 140 -8.38 2.53 -21.17
CA ASN A 140 -8.57 3.42 -22.31
C ASN A 140 -9.68 4.47 -22.07
N GLU A 141 -10.54 4.25 -21.09
CA GLU A 141 -11.66 5.13 -20.72
C GLU A 141 -11.23 6.31 -19.83
N SER A 142 -9.94 6.66 -19.87
CA SER A 142 -9.40 7.72 -19.01
C SER A 142 -10.07 9.09 -19.23
N ASP A 143 -10.57 9.35 -20.44
CA ASP A 143 -11.28 10.59 -20.77
C ASP A 143 -12.60 10.74 -20.01
N SER A 144 -13.40 9.68 -19.94
CA SER A 144 -14.69 9.68 -19.23
C SER A 144 -14.51 9.55 -17.72
N LEU A 145 -13.54 8.75 -17.27
CA LEU A 145 -13.35 8.44 -15.85
C LEU A 145 -12.60 9.54 -15.07
N ALA A 146 -11.69 10.28 -15.72
CA ALA A 146 -10.86 11.26 -15.02
C ALA A 146 -11.69 12.31 -14.26
N HIS A 147 -12.75 12.83 -14.87
CA HIS A 147 -13.62 13.81 -14.24
C HIS A 147 -14.39 13.24 -13.03
N ILE A 148 -14.82 11.98 -13.11
CA ILE A 148 -15.55 11.30 -12.03
C ILE A 148 -14.60 11.08 -10.85
N ILE A 149 -13.41 10.55 -11.13
CA ILE A 149 -12.37 10.28 -10.14
C ILE A 149 -11.88 11.57 -9.47
N ASP A 150 -11.62 12.61 -10.26
CA ASP A 150 -11.24 13.93 -9.75
C ASP A 150 -12.33 14.50 -8.82
N LYS A 151 -13.60 14.41 -9.21
CA LYS A 151 -14.71 14.86 -8.37
C LYS A 151 -14.84 14.09 -7.06
N LEU A 152 -14.76 12.75 -7.09
CA LEU A 152 -14.85 11.89 -5.90
C LEU A 152 -13.68 12.16 -4.94
N THR A 153 -12.47 12.29 -5.49
CA THR A 153 -11.28 12.55 -4.67
C THR A 153 -11.28 13.96 -4.05
N LEU A 154 -11.91 14.95 -4.70
CA LEU A 154 -12.15 16.28 -4.12
C LEU A 154 -13.15 16.26 -2.95
N SER A 155 -14.11 15.33 -2.92
CA SER A 155 -15.03 15.14 -1.78
C SER A 155 -14.41 14.42 -0.58
N LYS A 156 -13.06 14.38 -0.49
CA LYS A 156 -12.29 13.67 0.55
C LYS A 156 -12.47 12.16 0.54
N GLU A 157 -12.96 11.60 -0.55
CA GLU A 157 -13.00 10.16 -0.77
C GLU A 157 -11.70 9.69 -1.44
N PHE A 158 -11.50 8.38 -1.51
CA PHE A 158 -10.39 7.75 -2.23
C PHE A 158 -10.93 6.64 -3.13
N ILE A 159 -10.16 6.30 -4.16
CA ILE A 159 -10.53 5.25 -5.12
C ILE A 159 -9.45 4.20 -5.15
N VAL A 160 -9.86 2.93 -5.09
CA VAL A 160 -8.96 1.78 -5.18
C VAL A 160 -9.09 1.15 -6.56
N PHE A 161 -7.98 1.11 -7.30
CA PHE A 161 -7.86 0.31 -8.52
C PHE A 161 -7.40 -1.11 -8.14
N ASP A 162 -8.21 -2.12 -8.42
CA ASP A 162 -7.81 -3.54 -8.32
C ASP A 162 -7.18 -3.98 -9.65
N LEU A 163 -5.86 -4.16 -9.64
CA LEU A 163 -5.06 -4.52 -10.83
C LEU A 163 -4.84 -6.03 -10.97
N ARG A 164 -5.42 -6.84 -10.08
CA ARG A 164 -5.32 -8.31 -10.16
C ARG A 164 -6.21 -8.87 -11.26
N ARG A 165 -7.30 -8.16 -11.59
CA ARG A 165 -8.26 -8.60 -12.60
C ARG A 165 -7.71 -8.36 -14.01
N PRO A 166 -7.70 -9.39 -14.87
CA PRO A 166 -7.42 -9.20 -16.29
C PRO A 166 -8.36 -8.14 -16.88
N LYS A 167 -7.89 -7.37 -17.87
CA LYS A 167 -8.71 -6.38 -18.60
C LYS A 167 -9.94 -6.99 -19.31
N THR A 168 -10.06 -8.30 -19.33
CA THR A 168 -11.10 -9.08 -20.02
C THR A 168 -12.22 -9.55 -19.10
N ASP A 169 -12.15 -9.29 -17.80
CA ASP A 169 -13.25 -9.67 -16.90
C ASP A 169 -14.48 -8.80 -17.16
N PRO A 170 -15.66 -9.39 -17.35
CA PRO A 170 -16.89 -8.61 -17.49
C PRO A 170 -17.17 -7.80 -16.21
N PRO A 171 -17.82 -6.63 -16.33
CA PRO A 171 -18.26 -5.88 -15.16
C PRO A 171 -19.14 -6.77 -14.28
N ILE A 172 -18.96 -6.68 -12.96
CA ILE A 172 -19.89 -7.34 -12.03
C ILE A 172 -21.22 -6.60 -12.12
N ASN A 173 -22.27 -7.32 -12.52
CA ASN A 173 -23.68 -6.87 -12.47
C ASN A 173 -24.18 -6.76 -11.04
#